data_AF-A0A149UW65-F1
#
_entry.id   AF-A0A149UW65-F1
#
_cell.length_a   1.000
_cell.length_b   1.000
_cell.length_c   1.000
_cell.angle_alpha   90.00
_cell.angle_beta   90.00
_cell.angle_gamma   90.00
#
_symmetry.space_group_name_H-M   'P 1'
#
loop_
_entity.id
_entity.type
_entity.pdbx_description
1 polymer ?
#
loop_
_entity_poly.entity_id
_entity_poly.type
_entity_poly.pdbx_seq_one_letter_code
_entity_poly.pdbx_strand_id
1 'polypeptide(L)'
;MSVLDCFKQASRRLLAQDQNSLFTGSDPFQIKMQTIITEAALDLAQHHDWMALTKQCTLTTDGSTADFDLPADYGRMLVKADVHSSIWSVNYQAVRDLDEWTQLQRFMPSTIPGYWVIYGGQMHLMPVPRVDENPCFWYVSNNLVKAADGTQKPLFTTDTDIFLLDEQLLTLAMIWRWKQAEGLDYQEDMQNYEIRLSQIATKDHGSLPIRSNRRGINRLGIWAIAR
;
A
#
# COMPACT_ATOMS: atom_id res chain seq x y z
N MET A 1 -14.43 -1.70 12.87
CA MET A 1 -14.79 -2.78 13.80
C MET A 1 -13.52 -3.53 14.19
N SER A 2 -13.47 -4.16 15.36
CA SER A 2 -12.20 -4.73 15.86
C SER A 2 -11.90 -6.08 15.22
N VAL A 3 -10.66 -6.54 15.34
CA VAL A 3 -10.25 -7.88 14.89
C VAL A 3 -11.02 -8.97 15.66
N LEU A 4 -11.31 -8.72 16.94
CA LEU A 4 -12.15 -9.60 17.74
C LEU A 4 -13.58 -9.69 17.21
N ASP A 5 -14.16 -8.59 16.73
CA ASP A 5 -15.50 -8.62 16.11
C ASP A 5 -15.49 -9.43 14.81
N CYS A 6 -14.43 -9.29 14.00
CA CYS A 6 -14.23 -10.08 12.80
C CYS A 6 -14.14 -11.58 13.15
N PHE A 7 -13.38 -11.91 14.18
CA PHE A 7 -13.23 -13.27 14.68
C PHE A 7 -14.54 -13.84 15.20
N LYS A 8 -15.31 -13.07 16.00
CA LYS A 8 -16.66 -13.45 16.45
C LYS A 8 -17.60 -13.74 15.29
N GLN A 9 -17.56 -12.92 14.24
CA GLN A 9 -18.39 -13.15 13.06
C GLN A 9 -18.01 -14.44 12.33
N ALA A 10 -16.71 -14.73 12.21
CA ALA A 10 -16.23 -15.98 11.63
C ALA A 10 -16.58 -17.18 12.52
N SER A 11 -16.37 -17.10 13.84
CA SER A 11 -16.65 -18.20 14.79
C SER A 11 -18.14 -18.54 14.83
N ARG A 12 -19.03 -17.55 14.78
CA ARG A 12 -20.47 -17.74 14.67
C ARG A 12 -20.86 -18.52 13.41
N ARG A 13 -20.20 -18.27 12.29
CA ARG A 13 -20.49 -18.97 11.02
C ARG A 13 -19.93 -20.38 10.99
N LEU A 14 -18.77 -20.61 11.60
CA LEU A 14 -18.07 -21.90 11.55
C LEU A 14 -18.53 -22.88 12.63
N LEU A 15 -18.64 -22.40 13.87
CA LEU A 15 -18.88 -23.23 15.06
C LEU A 15 -20.21 -22.92 15.76
N ALA A 16 -20.97 -21.92 15.30
CA ALA A 16 -22.15 -21.39 15.99
C ALA A 16 -21.88 -21.02 17.46
N GLN A 17 -20.66 -20.59 17.76
CA GLN A 17 -20.21 -20.19 19.09
C GLN A 17 -19.61 -18.79 19.09
N ASP A 18 -19.87 -18.07 20.18
CA ASP A 18 -19.32 -16.75 20.43
C ASP A 18 -18.04 -16.88 21.25
N GLN A 19 -16.93 -16.42 20.68
CA GLN A 19 -15.63 -16.36 21.36
C GLN A 19 -15.37 -14.92 21.82
N ASN A 20 -14.97 -14.74 23.09
CA ASN A 20 -14.80 -13.41 23.68
C ASN A 20 -13.36 -12.90 23.72
N SER A 21 -12.41 -13.71 23.24
CA SER A 21 -11.00 -13.36 23.14
C SER A 21 -10.38 -14.09 21.94
N LEU A 22 -9.46 -13.42 21.25
CA LEU A 22 -8.64 -14.05 20.22
C LEU A 22 -7.18 -14.07 20.68
N PHE A 23 -6.57 -12.92 20.97
CA PHE A 23 -5.14 -12.79 21.32
C PHE A 23 -4.84 -13.05 22.80
N THR A 24 -5.82 -12.87 23.68
CA THR A 24 -5.67 -13.13 25.12
C THR A 24 -5.99 -14.57 25.51
N GLY A 25 -6.65 -15.33 24.62
CA GLY A 25 -7.03 -16.70 24.86
C GLY A 25 -5.94 -17.70 24.43
N SER A 26 -5.98 -18.91 24.99
CA SER A 26 -4.98 -19.96 24.77
C SER A 26 -5.57 -21.25 24.19
N ASP A 27 -6.83 -21.22 23.73
CA ASP A 27 -7.46 -22.38 23.14
C ASP A 27 -6.79 -22.74 21.80
N PRO A 28 -6.63 -24.04 21.46
CA PRO A 28 -6.00 -24.44 20.20
C PRO A 28 -6.66 -23.81 18.96
N PHE A 29 -7.99 -23.61 19.01
CA PHE A 29 -8.74 -22.92 17.95
C PHE A 29 -8.31 -21.45 17.82
N GLN A 30 -8.20 -20.72 18.93
CA GLN A 30 -7.79 -19.32 18.92
C GLN A 30 -6.36 -19.18 18.38
N ILE A 31 -5.44 -20.04 18.82
CA ILE A 31 -4.05 -20.06 18.33
C ILE A 31 -4.00 -20.28 16.81
N LYS A 32 -4.73 -21.29 16.30
CA LYS A 32 -4.82 -21.56 14.86
C LYS A 32 -5.38 -20.35 14.09
N MET A 33 -6.39 -19.70 14.65
CA MET A 33 -7.03 -18.54 14.04
C MET A 33 -6.15 -17.29 14.07
N GLN A 34 -5.34 -17.09 15.11
CA GLN A 34 -4.33 -16.01 15.14
C GLN A 34 -3.34 -16.16 13.98
N THR A 35 -2.83 -17.37 13.72
CA THR A 35 -1.94 -17.65 12.60
C THR A 35 -2.62 -17.35 11.26
N ILE A 36 -3.83 -17.89 11.05
CA ILE A 36 -4.61 -17.68 9.82
C ILE A 36 -4.86 -16.19 9.54
N ILE A 37 -5.23 -15.41 10.56
CA ILE A 37 -5.49 -13.97 10.43
C ILE A 37 -4.21 -13.22 10.08
N THR A 38 -3.10 -13.57 10.70
CA THR A 38 -1.80 -12.94 10.47
C THR A 38 -1.33 -13.18 9.04
N GLU A 39 -1.39 -14.43 8.58
CA GLU A 39 -1.08 -14.78 7.19
C GLU A 39 -2.03 -14.09 6.20
N ALA A 40 -3.34 -14.07 6.49
CA ALA A 40 -4.32 -13.43 5.64
C ALA A 40 -4.07 -11.92 5.51
N ALA A 41 -3.73 -11.23 6.61
CA ALA A 41 -3.43 -9.82 6.58
C ALA A 41 -2.17 -9.51 5.75
N LEU A 42 -1.11 -10.32 5.89
CA LEU A 42 0.12 -10.16 5.11
C LEU A 42 -0.13 -10.39 3.61
N ASP A 43 -0.85 -11.45 3.25
CA ASP A 43 -1.17 -11.75 1.85
C ASP A 43 -2.02 -10.62 1.23
N LEU A 44 -2.96 -10.07 2.00
CA LEU A 44 -3.77 -8.93 1.55
C LEU A 44 -2.96 -7.68 1.32
N ALA A 45 -2.00 -7.38 2.19
CA ALA A 45 -1.12 -6.24 2.03
C ALA A 45 -0.24 -6.32 0.78
N GLN A 46 0.12 -7.53 0.37
CA GLN A 46 0.97 -7.78 -0.81
C GLN A 46 0.16 -7.82 -2.11
N HIS A 47 -1.13 -8.19 -2.06
CA HIS A 47 -1.95 -8.36 -3.26
C HIS A 47 -2.16 -7.06 -4.05
N HIS A 48 -2.28 -5.92 -3.39
CA HIS A 48 -2.56 -4.63 -4.04
C HIS A 48 -1.86 -3.47 -3.34
N ASP A 49 -1.55 -2.40 -4.08
CA ASP A 49 -1.05 -1.13 -3.54
C ASP A 49 -2.22 -0.33 -2.97
N TRP A 50 -2.64 -0.68 -1.76
CA TRP A 50 -3.78 -0.04 -1.09
C TRP A 50 -3.53 1.43 -0.77
N MET A 51 -4.47 2.30 -1.13
CA MET A 51 -4.43 3.73 -0.81
C MET A 51 -4.46 3.97 0.70
N ALA A 52 -5.14 3.13 1.47
CA ALA A 52 -5.16 3.20 2.93
C ALA A 52 -3.78 2.99 3.59
N LEU A 53 -2.86 2.26 2.93
CA LEU A 53 -1.50 2.00 3.39
C LEU A 53 -0.48 2.96 2.75
N THR A 54 -0.91 3.76 1.79
CA THR A 54 -0.05 4.67 1.03
C THR A 54 0.22 5.93 1.83
N LYS A 55 1.50 6.26 1.98
CA LYS A 55 1.96 7.43 2.73
C LYS A 55 2.98 8.22 1.93
N GLN A 56 3.06 9.51 2.24
CA GLN A 56 4.09 10.38 1.67
C GLN A 56 5.22 10.54 2.68
N CYS A 57 6.46 10.33 2.23
CA CYS A 57 7.67 10.69 2.95
C CYS A 57 8.26 11.95 2.32
N THR A 58 8.72 12.87 3.15
CA THR A 58 9.48 14.05 2.72
C THR A 58 10.84 13.99 3.39
N LEU A 59 11.89 13.96 2.59
CA LEU A 59 13.28 13.98 3.03
C LEU A 59 13.69 15.42 3.33
N THR A 60 14.37 15.62 4.46
CA THR A 60 14.97 16.90 4.84
C THR A 60 16.43 16.92 4.43
N THR A 61 16.81 17.85 3.57
CA THR A 61 18.16 17.91 2.99
C THR A 61 18.95 19.08 3.57
N ASP A 62 20.26 18.87 3.72
CA ASP A 62 21.20 19.83 4.32
C ASP A 62 22.25 20.35 3.32
N GLY A 63 22.14 19.97 2.04
CA GLY A 63 23.11 20.32 1.01
C GLY A 63 24.39 19.50 0.99
N SER A 64 24.55 18.51 1.88
CA SER A 64 25.74 17.65 1.97
C SER A 64 25.42 16.15 1.94
N THR A 65 24.24 15.77 2.41
CA THR A 65 23.80 14.38 2.53
C THR A 65 23.23 13.86 1.20
N ALA A 66 23.79 12.78 0.69
CA ALA A 66 23.27 12.04 -0.47
C ALA A 66 22.41 10.84 -0.06
N ASP A 67 22.62 10.33 1.15
CA ASP A 67 22.08 9.07 1.64
C ASP A 67 21.06 9.37 2.74
N PHE A 68 19.84 8.88 2.57
CA PHE A 68 18.72 9.12 3.48
C PHE A 68 18.15 7.82 4.00
N ASP A 69 17.93 7.76 5.31
CA ASP A 69 17.24 6.63 5.93
C ASP A 69 15.77 6.58 5.49
N LEU A 70 15.30 5.38 5.15
CA LEU A 70 13.89 5.17 4.85
C LEU A 70 13.06 5.20 6.15
N PRO A 71 11.77 5.57 6.06
CA PRO A 71 10.85 5.44 7.20
C PRO A 71 10.86 4.04 7.79
N ALA A 72 10.77 3.93 9.12
CA ALA A 72 10.77 2.63 9.81
C ALA A 72 9.61 1.72 9.39
N ASP A 73 8.52 2.28 8.87
CA ASP A 73 7.35 1.56 8.36
C ASP A 73 7.38 1.36 6.84
N TYR A 74 8.49 1.68 6.16
CA TYR A 74 8.63 1.51 4.72
C TYR A 74 8.51 0.04 4.31
N GLY A 75 7.56 -0.25 3.42
CA GLY A 75 7.40 -1.58 2.81
C GLY A 75 7.96 -1.63 1.40
N ARG A 76 7.37 -0.83 0.51
CA ARG A 76 7.75 -0.79 -0.91
C ARG A 76 7.45 0.55 -1.54
N MET A 77 8.15 0.86 -2.63
CA MET A 77 7.80 1.96 -3.52
C MET A 77 6.58 1.58 -4.35
N LEU A 78 5.69 2.54 -4.66
CA LEU A 78 4.59 2.27 -5.58
C LEU A 78 5.13 2.11 -7.01
N VAL A 79 4.48 1.24 -7.79
CA VAL A 79 4.83 1.00 -9.21
C VAL A 79 4.69 2.29 -10.05
N LYS A 80 3.76 3.18 -9.67
CA LYS A 80 3.50 4.46 -10.34
C LYS A 80 3.74 5.63 -9.39
N ALA A 81 4.87 5.63 -8.70
CA ALA A 81 5.35 6.80 -7.97
C ALA A 81 6.80 7.09 -8.33
N ASP A 82 7.10 8.38 -8.41
CA ASP A 82 8.45 8.88 -8.57
C ASP A 82 8.80 9.77 -7.37
N VAL A 83 10.07 10.13 -7.30
CA VAL A 83 10.60 11.04 -6.29
C VAL A 83 10.51 12.45 -6.85
N HIS A 84 9.69 13.28 -6.21
CA HIS A 84 9.44 14.65 -6.59
C HIS A 84 10.40 15.58 -5.87
N SER A 85 10.96 16.55 -6.59
CA SER A 85 11.63 17.69 -5.97
C SER A 85 10.61 18.71 -5.46
N SER A 86 10.91 19.42 -4.37
CA SER A 86 10.09 20.54 -3.91
C SER A 86 10.31 21.82 -4.73
N ILE A 87 11.41 21.91 -5.47
CA ILE A 87 11.85 23.13 -6.17
C ILE A 87 11.64 22.97 -7.68
N TRP A 88 11.99 21.81 -8.22
CA TRP A 88 11.93 21.56 -9.65
C TRP A 88 10.57 21.01 -10.07
N SER A 89 10.12 21.41 -11.27
CA SER A 89 8.92 20.85 -11.89
C SER A 89 9.14 19.47 -12.51
N VAL A 90 10.38 18.97 -12.45
CA VAL A 90 10.82 17.67 -12.99
C VAL A 90 11.18 16.76 -11.81
N ASN A 91 10.82 15.48 -11.94
CA ASN A 91 11.09 14.46 -10.92
C ASN A 91 12.54 13.95 -11.02
N TYR A 92 13.04 13.37 -9.93
CA TYR A 92 14.27 12.59 -9.99
C TYR A 92 14.05 11.34 -10.83
N GLN A 93 15.05 10.99 -11.63
CA GLN A 93 15.00 9.83 -12.50
C GLN A 93 15.38 8.57 -11.71
N ALA A 94 14.52 7.55 -11.72
CA ALA A 94 14.87 6.25 -11.16
C ALA A 94 16.00 5.61 -11.98
N VAL A 95 17.02 5.11 -11.29
CA VAL A 95 18.06 4.30 -11.92
C VAL A 95 17.45 2.96 -12.34
N ARG A 96 17.79 2.47 -13.55
CA ARG A 96 17.24 1.21 -14.08
C ARG A 96 17.82 0.01 -13.36
N ASP A 97 19.15 0.00 -13.20
CA ASP A 97 19.90 -1.12 -12.63
C ASP A 97 21.04 -0.63 -11.73
N LEU A 98 21.47 -1.47 -10.78
CA LEU A 98 22.60 -1.17 -9.88
C LEU A 98 23.93 -0.90 -10.62
N ASP A 99 24.11 -1.49 -11.81
CA ASP A 99 25.29 -1.23 -12.63
C ASP A 99 25.23 0.19 -13.26
N GLU A 100 24.04 0.64 -13.66
CA GLU A 100 23.85 2.03 -14.09
C GLU A 100 24.18 2.99 -12.94
N TRP A 101 23.77 2.70 -11.70
CA TRP A 101 24.15 3.52 -10.54
C TRP A 101 25.68 3.65 -10.40
N THR A 102 26.40 2.54 -10.52
CA THR A 102 27.86 2.51 -10.44
C THR A 102 28.50 3.34 -11.56
N GLN A 103 27.92 3.32 -12.77
CA GLN A 103 28.38 4.14 -13.88
C GLN A 103 28.08 5.63 -13.66
N LEU A 104 26.89 5.95 -13.15
CA LEU A 104 26.46 7.31 -12.85
C LEU A 104 27.36 7.95 -11.79
N GLN A 105 27.80 7.19 -10.77
CA GLN A 105 28.77 7.66 -9.77
C GLN A 105 30.13 8.04 -10.38
N ARG A 106 30.55 7.38 -11.47
CA ARG A 106 31.85 7.65 -12.12
C ARG A 106 31.77 8.83 -13.09
N PHE A 107 30.67 8.93 -13.84
CA PHE A 107 30.52 9.93 -14.90
C PHE A 107 29.83 11.21 -14.43
N MET A 108 29.09 11.15 -13.30
CA MET A 108 28.31 12.25 -12.72
C MET A 108 27.56 13.09 -13.74
N PRO A 109 26.50 12.56 -14.37
CA PRO A 109 25.73 13.33 -15.34
C PRO A 109 25.04 14.55 -14.74
N SER A 110 24.95 15.63 -15.53
CA SER A 110 24.34 16.91 -15.15
C SER A 110 22.81 16.93 -15.37
N THR A 111 22.11 15.87 -14.97
CA THR A 111 20.64 15.84 -15.03
C THR A 111 20.08 16.55 -13.79
N ILE A 112 19.10 17.43 -13.99
CA ILE A 112 18.42 18.18 -12.91
C ILE A 112 17.00 17.61 -12.77
N PRO A 113 16.52 17.27 -11.55
CA PRO A 113 17.22 17.39 -10.25
C PRO A 113 18.26 16.29 -9.99
N GLY A 114 18.16 15.14 -10.67
CA GLY A 114 19.13 14.06 -10.53
C GLY A 114 18.52 12.66 -10.72
N TYR A 115 19.23 11.68 -10.15
CA TYR A 115 18.90 10.27 -10.10
C TYR A 115 18.67 9.81 -8.68
N TRP A 116 17.86 8.76 -8.53
CA TRP A 116 17.64 8.11 -7.24
C TRP A 116 17.68 6.59 -7.36
N VAL A 117 18.17 5.93 -6.31
CA VAL A 117 18.14 4.48 -6.16
C VAL A 117 17.93 4.12 -4.69
N ILE A 118 17.30 2.98 -4.42
CA ILE A 118 17.18 2.42 -3.08
C ILE A 118 18.02 1.15 -3.00
N TYR A 119 18.99 1.12 -2.09
CA TYR A 119 19.74 -0.08 -1.75
C TYR A 119 20.21 0.00 -0.29
N GLY A 120 20.50 -1.14 0.34
CA GLY A 120 20.97 -1.18 1.72
C GLY A 120 19.97 -0.63 2.77
N GLY A 121 18.69 -0.48 2.41
CA GLY A 121 17.68 0.14 3.29
C GLY A 121 17.73 1.66 3.33
N GLN A 122 18.52 2.30 2.46
CA GLN A 122 18.63 3.73 2.33
C GLN A 122 18.26 4.18 0.92
N MET A 123 17.84 5.44 0.84
CA MET A 123 17.56 6.12 -0.40
C MET A 123 18.75 7.01 -0.76
N HIS A 124 19.36 6.73 -1.90
CA HIS A 124 20.52 7.44 -2.40
C HIS A 124 20.10 8.40 -3.51
N LEU A 125 20.52 9.64 -3.39
CA LEU A 125 20.25 10.73 -4.33
C LEU A 125 21.55 11.25 -4.93
N MET A 126 21.55 11.47 -6.24
CA MET A 126 22.69 12.06 -6.93
C MET A 126 22.26 13.02 -8.05
N PRO A 127 22.80 14.25 -8.13
CA PRO A 127 23.72 14.87 -7.18
C PRO A 127 23.10 15.08 -5.79
N VAL A 128 23.94 15.42 -4.81
CA VAL A 128 23.49 15.79 -3.45
C VAL A 128 22.43 16.90 -3.59
N PRO A 129 21.20 16.70 -3.08
CA PRO A 129 20.17 17.73 -3.13
C PRO A 129 20.65 19.01 -2.45
N ARG A 130 20.26 20.16 -2.99
CA ARG A 130 20.58 21.45 -2.36
C ARG A 130 19.84 21.59 -1.03
N VAL A 131 20.38 22.40 -0.11
CA VAL A 131 19.63 22.92 1.06
C VAL A 131 18.23 23.36 0.67
N ASP A 132 17.24 22.95 1.46
CA ASP A 132 15.81 23.22 1.30
C ASP A 132 15.15 22.65 0.03
N GLU A 133 15.89 21.88 -0.77
CA GLU A 133 15.29 20.97 -1.74
C GLU A 133 14.84 19.74 -0.97
N ASN A 134 13.55 19.61 -0.67
CA ASN A 134 13.02 18.52 0.14
C ASN A 134 12.34 17.49 -0.79
N PRO A 135 13.07 16.47 -1.30
CA PRO A 135 12.48 15.40 -2.08
C PRO A 135 11.34 14.75 -1.34
N CYS A 136 10.25 14.47 -2.04
CA CYS A 136 9.15 13.72 -1.49
C CYS A 136 8.77 12.56 -2.39
N PHE A 137 8.35 11.46 -1.79
CA PHE A 137 7.94 10.27 -2.51
C PHE A 137 6.80 9.57 -1.78
N TRP A 138 6.02 8.82 -2.54
CA TRP A 138 4.94 8.00 -2.01
C TRP A 138 5.42 6.57 -1.83
N TYR A 139 5.09 5.95 -0.71
CA TYR A 139 5.43 4.58 -0.40
C TYR A 139 4.24 3.84 0.21
N VAL A 140 4.27 2.51 0.12
CA VAL A 140 3.33 1.64 0.83
C VAL A 140 3.94 1.26 2.17
N SER A 141 3.23 1.55 3.26
CA SER A 141 3.66 1.20 4.61
C SER A 141 3.37 -0.27 4.94
N ASN A 142 4.22 -0.87 5.76
CA ASN A 142 4.05 -2.22 6.31
C ASN A 142 3.09 -2.26 7.50
N ASN A 143 2.58 -1.12 7.95
CA ASN A 143 1.72 -1.03 9.11
C ASN A 143 0.26 -1.32 8.75
N LEU A 144 -0.18 -2.56 8.97
CA LEU A 144 -1.51 -3.04 8.59
C LEU A 144 -2.58 -2.81 9.66
N VAL A 145 -2.14 -2.51 10.88
CA VAL A 145 -2.98 -2.51 12.07
C VAL A 145 -2.90 -1.17 12.78
N LYS A 146 -4.05 -0.70 13.26
CA LYS A 146 -4.19 0.46 14.13
C LYS A 146 -4.63 -0.01 15.51
N ALA A 147 -3.81 0.26 16.52
CA ALA A 147 -4.18 -0.01 17.91
C ALA A 147 -5.26 0.97 18.40
N ALA A 148 -5.87 0.68 19.55
CA ALA A 148 -6.89 1.53 20.16
C ALA A 148 -6.39 2.97 20.42
N ASP A 149 -5.11 3.13 20.76
CA ASP A 149 -4.46 4.43 21.00
C ASP A 149 -4.16 5.19 19.70
N GLY A 150 -4.48 4.61 18.55
CA GLY A 150 -4.26 5.18 17.23
C GLY A 150 -2.87 4.93 16.65
N THR A 151 -1.98 4.28 17.40
CA THR A 151 -0.66 3.87 16.91
C THR A 151 -0.78 2.82 15.83
N GLN A 152 0.03 2.96 14.77
CA GLN A 152 0.07 2.02 13.67
C GLN A 152 1.18 0.99 13.89
N LYS A 153 0.91 -0.27 13.58
CA LYS A 153 1.82 -1.39 13.79
C LYS A 153 1.68 -2.44 12.68
N PRO A 154 2.69 -3.27 12.45
CA PRO A 154 2.68 -4.21 11.32
C PRO A 154 1.70 -5.36 11.52
N LEU A 155 1.55 -5.85 12.74
CA LEU A 155 0.77 -7.04 13.06
C LEU A 155 -0.17 -6.82 14.24
N PHE A 156 -1.19 -7.67 14.33
CA PHE A 156 -2.13 -7.70 15.43
C PHE A 156 -1.46 -8.23 16.70
N THR A 157 -1.77 -7.61 17.84
CA THR A 157 -1.28 -8.04 19.16
C THR A 157 -2.38 -8.06 20.22
N THR A 158 -3.45 -7.30 20.02
CA THR A 158 -4.52 -7.12 20.99
C THR A 158 -5.88 -7.23 20.32
N ASP A 159 -6.87 -7.71 21.08
CA ASP A 159 -8.24 -7.94 20.59
C ASP A 159 -8.94 -6.66 20.11
N THR A 160 -8.53 -5.50 20.63
CA THR A 160 -9.05 -4.17 20.28
C THR A 160 -8.43 -3.57 19.03
N ASP A 161 -7.52 -4.28 18.39
CA ASP A 161 -6.86 -3.81 17.17
C ASP A 161 -7.86 -3.68 16.03
N ILE A 162 -7.61 -2.68 15.18
CA ILE A 162 -8.42 -2.37 14.01
C ILE A 162 -7.55 -2.62 12.78
N PHE A 163 -8.07 -3.36 11.82
CA PHE A 163 -7.41 -3.57 10.54
C PHE A 163 -7.59 -2.32 9.67
N LEU A 164 -6.52 -1.84 9.02
CA LEU A 164 -6.61 -0.64 8.18
C LEU A 164 -7.35 -0.88 6.85
N LEU A 165 -7.44 -2.12 6.38
CA LEU A 165 -8.16 -2.49 5.15
C LEU A 165 -9.59 -2.97 5.46
N ASP A 166 -10.30 -3.50 4.46
CA ASP A 166 -11.69 -3.98 4.66
C ASP A 166 -11.75 -5.20 5.60
N GLU A 167 -12.41 -5.01 6.73
CA GLU A 167 -12.64 -6.00 7.77
C GLU A 167 -13.51 -7.16 7.27
N GLN A 168 -14.48 -6.91 6.38
CA GLN A 168 -15.29 -7.98 5.79
C GLN A 168 -14.44 -8.93 4.97
N LEU A 169 -13.46 -8.38 4.27
CA LEU A 169 -12.53 -9.17 3.48
C LEU A 169 -11.69 -10.05 4.40
N LEU A 170 -11.21 -9.52 5.53
CA LEU A 170 -10.52 -10.31 6.55
C LEU A 170 -11.41 -11.45 7.09
N THR A 171 -12.70 -11.20 7.35
CA THR A 171 -13.63 -12.25 7.82
C THR A 171 -13.81 -13.38 6.81
N LEU A 172 -13.93 -13.06 5.53
CA LEU A 172 -14.03 -14.07 4.47
C LEU A 172 -12.72 -14.85 4.36
N ALA A 173 -11.57 -14.15 4.45
CA ALA A 173 -10.24 -14.75 4.42
C ALA A 173 -10.07 -15.81 5.51
N MET A 174 -10.49 -15.48 6.72
CA MET A 174 -10.49 -16.38 7.87
C MET A 174 -11.32 -17.64 7.61
N ILE A 175 -12.55 -17.49 7.11
CA ILE A 175 -13.49 -18.60 6.94
C ILE A 175 -12.95 -19.63 5.95
N TRP A 176 -12.50 -19.20 4.76
CA TRP A 176 -12.05 -20.15 3.74
C TRP A 176 -10.73 -20.81 4.12
N ARG A 177 -9.78 -20.07 4.72
CA ARG A 177 -8.50 -20.64 5.18
C ARG A 177 -8.68 -21.63 6.31
N TRP A 178 -9.59 -21.35 7.24
CA TRP A 178 -9.91 -22.29 8.30
C TRP A 178 -10.53 -23.57 7.73
N LYS A 179 -11.52 -23.45 6.83
CA LYS A 179 -12.13 -24.62 6.17
C LYS A 179 -11.09 -25.45 5.41
N GLN A 180 -10.18 -24.80 4.68
CA GLN A 180 -9.06 -25.46 4.01
C GLN A 180 -8.17 -26.20 5.01
N ALA A 181 -7.83 -25.59 6.13
CA ALA A 181 -6.98 -26.18 7.17
C ALA A 181 -7.64 -27.32 7.96
N GLU A 182 -8.97 -27.45 7.89
CA GLU A 182 -9.74 -28.58 8.45
C GLU A 182 -10.10 -29.62 7.38
N GLY A 183 -9.80 -29.37 6.10
CA GLY A 183 -10.16 -30.26 4.98
C GLY A 183 -11.65 -30.25 4.62
N LEU A 184 -12.37 -29.19 4.97
CA LEU A 184 -13.77 -28.97 4.59
C LEU A 184 -13.88 -28.37 3.18
N ASP A 185 -15.06 -28.41 2.57
CA ASP A 185 -15.30 -27.75 1.29
C ASP A 185 -15.19 -26.23 1.44
N TYR A 186 -14.24 -25.64 0.70
CA TYR A 186 -13.86 -24.22 0.79
C TYR A 186 -13.97 -23.49 -0.55
N GLN A 187 -14.32 -24.18 -1.64
CA GLN A 187 -14.21 -23.61 -2.99
C GLN A 187 -15.12 -22.40 -3.21
N GLU A 188 -16.37 -22.48 -2.76
CA GLU A 188 -17.33 -21.37 -2.90
C GLU A 188 -16.95 -20.16 -2.04
N ASP A 189 -16.46 -20.38 -0.81
CA ASP A 189 -16.02 -19.29 0.07
C ASP A 189 -14.77 -18.58 -0.47
N MET A 190 -13.84 -19.34 -1.06
CA MET A 190 -12.68 -18.79 -1.75
C MET A 190 -13.11 -17.92 -2.94
N GLN A 191 -14.04 -18.40 -3.77
CA GLN A 191 -14.57 -17.61 -4.89
C GLN A 191 -15.24 -16.31 -4.43
N ASN A 192 -16.06 -16.38 -3.39
CA ASN A 192 -16.70 -15.20 -2.80
C ASN A 192 -15.67 -14.18 -2.29
N TYR A 193 -14.60 -14.66 -1.66
CA TYR A 193 -13.48 -13.84 -1.22
C TYR A 193 -12.76 -13.17 -2.40
N GLU A 194 -12.43 -13.92 -3.46
CA GLU A 194 -11.73 -13.38 -4.65
C GLU A 194 -12.56 -12.34 -5.40
N ILE A 195 -13.86 -12.59 -5.56
CA ILE A 195 -14.80 -11.64 -6.17
C ILE A 195 -14.84 -10.36 -5.33
N ARG A 196 -14.94 -10.47 -4.00
CA ARG A 196 -14.96 -9.31 -3.12
C ARG A 196 -13.63 -8.55 -3.17
N LEU A 197 -12.51 -9.26 -3.13
CA LEU A 197 -11.17 -8.68 -3.22
C LEU A 197 -11.01 -7.84 -4.48
N SER A 198 -11.32 -8.41 -5.65
CA SER A 198 -11.22 -7.70 -6.93
C SER A 198 -12.13 -6.46 -6.98
N GLN A 199 -13.34 -6.53 -6.42
CA GLN A 199 -14.25 -5.39 -6.36
C GLN A 199 -13.71 -4.24 -5.50
N ILE A 200 -13.09 -4.53 -4.36
CA ILE A 200 -12.51 -3.50 -3.49
C ILE A 200 -11.24 -2.93 -4.11
N ALA A 201 -10.34 -3.79 -4.60
CA ALA A 201 -9.12 -3.34 -5.28
C ALA A 201 -9.43 -2.39 -6.44
N THR A 202 -10.47 -2.69 -7.23
CA THR A 202 -10.93 -1.82 -8.33
C THR A 202 -11.46 -0.47 -7.84
N LYS A 203 -12.08 -0.41 -6.66
CA LYS A 203 -12.68 0.81 -6.09
C LYS A 203 -11.67 1.67 -5.33
N ASP A 204 -10.57 1.10 -4.87
CA ASP A 204 -9.62 1.73 -3.94
C ASP A 204 -8.97 3.00 -4.50
N HIS A 205 -8.55 2.98 -5.78
CA HIS A 205 -8.02 4.18 -6.45
C HIS A 205 -9.05 5.28 -6.71
N GLY A 206 -10.32 5.02 -6.40
CA GLY A 206 -11.45 5.91 -6.69
C GLY A 206 -11.90 5.85 -8.16
N SER A 207 -13.07 6.42 -8.42
CA SER A 207 -13.60 6.52 -9.79
C SER A 207 -12.87 7.63 -10.55
N LEU A 208 -12.13 7.28 -11.60
CA LEU A 208 -11.75 8.27 -12.61
C LEU A 208 -13.03 8.72 -13.33
N PRO A 209 -13.37 10.02 -13.34
CA PRO A 209 -14.53 10.47 -14.08
C PRO A 209 -14.31 10.11 -15.56
N ILE A 210 -15.24 9.34 -16.13
CA ILE A 210 -15.24 9.08 -17.56
C ILE A 210 -15.45 10.44 -18.24
N ARG A 211 -14.36 11.05 -18.68
CA ARG A 211 -14.40 12.18 -19.59
C ARG A 211 -14.88 11.65 -20.92
N SER A 212 -16.20 11.50 -21.07
CA SER A 212 -16.79 11.31 -22.38
C SER A 212 -16.29 12.49 -23.22
N ASN A 213 -15.45 12.21 -24.21
CA ASN A 213 -14.93 13.23 -25.09
C ASN A 213 -16.12 13.74 -25.90
N ARG A 214 -16.87 14.71 -25.34
CA ARG A 214 -17.76 15.55 -26.14
C ARG A 214 -16.82 16.35 -27.01
N ARG A 215 -16.41 15.76 -28.14
CA ARG A 215 -15.98 16.49 -29.32
C ARG A 215 -17.17 17.35 -29.70
N GLY A 216 -17.29 18.50 -29.04
CA GLY A 216 -18.05 19.62 -29.55
C GLY A 216 -17.55 19.79 -30.97
N ILE A 217 -18.46 19.61 -31.91
CA ILE A 217 -18.24 19.88 -33.31
C ILE A 217 -17.94 21.38 -33.39
N ASN A 218 -16.68 21.78 -33.22
CA ASN A 218 -16.16 23.03 -33.76
C ASN A 218 -15.92 22.80 -35.25
N ARG A 219 -16.99 22.43 -35.97
CA ARG A 219 -17.08 22.72 -37.39
C ARG A 219 -17.93 23.96 -37.50
N LEU A 220 -17.41 24.90 -38.27
CA LEU A 220 -18.03 26.12 -38.78
C LEU A 220 -17.54 27.40 -38.07
N GLY A 221 -16.29 27.73 -38.37
CA GLY A 221 -16.01 29.13 -38.70
C GLY A 221 -16.91 29.52 -39.88
N ILE A 222 -17.91 30.36 -39.61
CA ILE A 222 -18.70 31.08 -40.62
C ILE A 222 -18.49 32.57 -40.35
N TRP A 223 -17.24 33.02 -40.47
CA TRP A 223 -16.90 34.45 -40.67
C TRP A 223 -15.66 34.63 -41.54
N ALA A 224 -15.20 33.57 -42.22
CA ALA A 224 -14.26 33.69 -43.32
C ALA A 224 -15.04 33.62 -44.63
N ILE A 225 -15.01 34.74 -45.37
CA ILE A 225 -15.40 34.92 -46.78
C ILE A 225 -16.89 35.29 -47.00
N ALA A 226 -17.16 36.59 -47.16
CA ALA A 226 -17.56 37.16 -48.45
C ALA A 226 -17.80 38.69 -48.37
N ARG A 227 -16.96 39.40 -49.16
CA ARG A 227 -17.06 40.77 -49.70
C ARG A 227 -16.81 41.97 -48.79
#